data_AF-A0A7S1UQ78-F1
#
_entry.id   AF-A0A7S1UQ78-F1
#
_cell.length_a   1.000
_cell.length_b   1.000
_cell.length_c   1.000
_cell.angle_alpha   90.00
_cell.angle_beta   90.00
_cell.angle_gamma   90.00
#
_symmetry.space_group_name_H-M   'P 1'
#
loop_
_entity.id
_entity.type
_entity.pdbx_description
1 polymer ?
#
loop_
_entity_poly.entity_id
_entity_poly.type
_entity_poly.pdbx_seq_one_letter_code
_entity_poly.pdbx_strand_id
1 'polypeptide(L)'
;VNAPALAEYDAAVAATFTSNTNTMSSLAYVTVGTGVGVGLIVNGKCVHGRMHPEGGHVPVQPLKDDPFPGYSWGGKSPFQGKQTVESIASSVALTERLEQLEKIQHSSRNVLADLPDDHPVWDHAANALANLCVTLLLVNSMECILLGGGVMKRPGLMEKVRKQTVTLLNGYLELPSDMSTLIRKPSYGDEAGLVGTVVLAQKAFEEHQQGGSNEKSGGEEPTSNSYWRGILHGLALAAATAFVVTTAKRRT
;
A
#
# COMPACT_ATOMS: atom_id res chain seq x y z
N VAL A 1 -6.39 -3.95 0.06
CA VAL A 1 -5.22 -3.28 -0.56
C VAL A 1 -5.52 -2.62 -1.90
N ASN A 2 -6.41 -3.18 -2.74
CA ASN A 2 -6.86 -2.48 -3.96
C ASN A 2 -7.62 -1.18 -3.67
N ALA A 3 -8.50 -1.18 -2.66
CA ALA A 3 -9.26 0.01 -2.24
C ALA A 3 -8.35 1.23 -1.92
N PRO A 4 -7.34 1.12 -1.03
CA PRO A 4 -6.43 2.23 -0.78
C PRO A 4 -5.57 2.58 -2.00
N ALA A 5 -5.14 1.60 -2.82
CA ALA A 5 -4.38 1.87 -4.04
C ALA A 5 -5.16 2.77 -5.00
N LEU A 6 -6.45 2.48 -5.18
CA LEU A 6 -7.35 3.23 -6.05
C LEU A 6 -7.58 4.65 -5.54
N ALA A 7 -7.80 4.82 -4.23
CA ALA A 7 -7.94 6.16 -3.64
C ALA A 7 -6.69 7.02 -3.80
N GLU A 8 -5.51 6.46 -3.52
CA GLU A 8 -4.24 7.18 -3.70
C GLU A 8 -3.96 7.53 -5.17
N TYR A 9 -4.30 6.61 -6.08
CA TYR A 9 -4.19 6.84 -7.51
C TYR A 9 -5.12 7.97 -7.98
N ASP A 10 -6.42 7.91 -7.64
CA ASP A 10 -7.40 8.93 -8.02
C ASP A 10 -6.98 10.32 -7.49
N ALA A 11 -6.45 10.38 -6.27
CA ALA A 11 -5.92 11.62 -5.69
C ALA A 11 -4.69 12.15 -6.45
N ALA A 12 -3.75 11.28 -6.83
CA ALA A 12 -2.55 11.66 -7.57
C ALA A 12 -2.88 12.13 -8.99
N VAL A 13 -3.82 11.47 -9.66
CA VAL A 13 -4.33 11.89 -10.98
C VAL A 13 -5.03 13.25 -10.88
N ALA A 14 -5.90 13.44 -9.89
CA ALA A 14 -6.57 14.72 -9.68
C ALA A 14 -5.59 15.88 -9.43
N ALA A 15 -4.51 15.63 -8.68
CA ALA A 15 -3.47 16.62 -8.44
C ALA A 15 -2.70 16.98 -9.72
N THR A 16 -2.37 16.00 -10.56
CA THR A 16 -1.58 16.21 -11.79
C THR A 16 -2.38 16.74 -12.97
N PHE A 17 -3.68 16.46 -13.02
CA PHE A 17 -4.60 17.05 -14.00
C PHE A 17 -4.60 18.58 -13.92
N THR A 18 -4.41 19.14 -12.72
CA THR A 18 -4.32 20.59 -12.54
C THR A 18 -2.98 21.21 -12.97
N SER A 19 -1.94 20.40 -13.20
CA SER A 19 -0.57 20.87 -13.49
C SER A 19 -0.06 20.63 -14.91
N ASN A 20 -0.88 20.11 -15.84
CA ASN A 20 -0.48 19.77 -17.23
C ASN A 20 0.77 18.85 -17.32
N THR A 21 1.04 18.06 -16.28
CA THR A 21 2.13 17.08 -16.24
C THR A 21 1.65 15.71 -16.71
N ASN A 22 2.57 14.86 -17.17
CA ASN A 22 2.23 13.49 -17.59
C ASN A 22 1.48 12.76 -16.46
N THR A 23 0.29 12.28 -16.76
CA THR A 23 -0.60 11.66 -15.78
C THR A 23 -0.09 10.27 -15.46
N MET A 24 0.26 10.02 -14.18
CA MET A 24 0.66 8.69 -13.70
C MET A 24 -0.41 7.66 -14.07
N SER A 25 0.01 6.52 -14.60
CA SER A 25 -0.87 5.44 -15.08
C SER A 25 -0.82 4.18 -14.21
N SER A 26 0.21 4.07 -13.37
CA SER A 26 0.50 2.92 -12.53
C SER A 26 0.92 3.32 -11.11
N LEU A 27 0.47 2.55 -10.12
CA LEU A 27 0.78 2.77 -8.71
C LEU A 27 0.67 1.47 -7.93
N ALA A 28 1.66 1.18 -7.10
CA ALA A 28 1.58 0.12 -6.10
C ALA A 28 1.29 0.72 -4.72
N TYR A 29 0.33 0.16 -4.01
CA TYR A 29 0.12 0.40 -2.59
C TYR A 29 0.46 -0.87 -1.81
N VAL A 30 1.45 -0.78 -0.92
CA VAL A 30 1.90 -1.85 -0.05
C VAL A 30 1.55 -1.48 1.39
N THR A 31 0.87 -2.36 2.12
CA THR A 31 0.66 -2.23 3.56
C THR A 31 1.54 -3.22 4.29
N VAL A 32 2.24 -2.77 5.34
CA VAL A 32 3.12 -3.58 6.19
C VAL A 32 2.64 -3.47 7.64
N GLY A 33 2.03 -4.53 8.15
CA GLY A 33 1.42 -4.59 9.47
C GLY A 33 1.55 -5.99 10.07
N THR A 34 0.44 -6.60 10.50
CA THR A 34 0.43 -8.02 10.90
C THR A 34 0.83 -8.94 9.74
N GLY A 35 0.49 -8.56 8.51
CA GLY A 35 0.98 -9.17 7.26
C GLY A 35 1.45 -8.11 6.27
N VAL A 36 1.70 -8.51 5.02
CA VAL A 36 2.11 -7.65 3.92
C VAL A 36 1.16 -7.85 2.74
N GLY A 37 0.39 -6.81 2.42
CA GLY A 37 -0.55 -6.85 1.30
C GLY A 37 -0.18 -5.83 0.21
N VAL A 38 -0.46 -6.17 -1.05
CA VAL A 38 -0.15 -5.31 -2.20
C VAL A 38 -1.38 -5.11 -3.08
N GLY A 39 -1.73 -3.85 -3.33
CA GLY A 39 -2.71 -3.46 -4.34
C GLY A 39 -2.02 -2.75 -5.48
N LEU A 40 -2.36 -3.09 -6.71
CA LEU A 40 -1.73 -2.52 -7.91
C LEU A 40 -2.77 -1.80 -8.77
N ILE A 41 -2.37 -0.64 -9.27
CA ILE A 41 -3.04 0.06 -10.35
C ILE A 41 -2.13 -0.03 -11.58
N VAL A 42 -2.68 -0.48 -12.71
CA VAL A 42 -2.01 -0.51 -14.02
C VAL A 42 -3.00 0.03 -15.05
N ASN A 43 -2.56 0.97 -15.89
CA ASN A 43 -3.43 1.66 -16.85
C ASN A 43 -4.68 2.25 -16.18
N GLY A 44 -4.50 2.83 -14.99
CA GLY A 44 -5.57 3.43 -14.18
C GLY A 44 -6.62 2.48 -13.63
N LYS A 45 -6.37 1.16 -13.67
CA LYS A 45 -7.31 0.15 -13.16
C LYS A 45 -6.65 -0.72 -12.09
N CYS A 46 -7.43 -1.11 -11.09
CA CYS A 46 -7.02 -2.13 -10.13
C CYS A 46 -6.70 -3.44 -10.85
N VAL A 47 -5.52 -4.00 -10.58
CA VAL A 47 -5.16 -5.34 -11.05
C VAL A 47 -5.98 -6.36 -10.27
N HIS A 48 -6.77 -7.14 -11.01
CA HIS A 48 -7.47 -8.30 -10.50
C HIS A 48 -7.56 -9.34 -11.62
N GLY A 49 -6.80 -10.44 -11.48
CA GLY A 49 -6.79 -11.54 -12.44
C GLY A 49 -7.55 -12.75 -11.89
N ARG A 50 -6.94 -13.93 -11.95
CA ARG A 50 -7.42 -15.14 -11.25
C ARG A 50 -7.72 -14.86 -9.76
N MET A 51 -6.94 -13.95 -9.17
CA MET A 51 -7.07 -13.40 -7.83
C MET A 51 -6.41 -12.02 -7.78
N HIS A 52 -6.53 -11.31 -6.67
CA HIS A 52 -5.75 -10.10 -6.45
C HIS A 52 -4.25 -10.41 -6.27
N PRO A 53 -3.35 -9.43 -6.50
CA PRO A 53 -1.92 -9.62 -6.27
C PRO A 53 -1.59 -10.01 -4.83
N GLU A 54 -0.68 -10.96 -4.66
CA GLU A 54 -0.21 -11.50 -3.37
C GLU A 54 1.28 -11.18 -3.15
N GLY A 55 1.64 -9.90 -3.31
CA GLY A 55 3.04 -9.46 -3.29
C GLY A 55 3.78 -9.73 -1.95
N GLY A 56 3.06 -9.90 -0.84
CA GLY A 56 3.64 -10.28 0.44
C GLY A 56 4.29 -11.67 0.44
N HIS A 57 3.89 -12.55 -0.48
CA HIS A 57 4.40 -13.92 -0.58
C HIS A 57 5.54 -14.08 -1.61
N VAL A 58 6.01 -12.97 -2.18
CA VAL A 58 7.19 -12.95 -3.07
C VAL A 58 8.43 -13.38 -2.27
N PRO A 59 9.32 -14.22 -2.84
CA PRO A 59 10.56 -14.62 -2.17
C PRO A 59 11.50 -13.45 -1.96
N VAL A 60 12.29 -13.52 -0.91
CA VAL A 60 13.31 -12.54 -0.56
C VAL A 60 14.66 -13.23 -0.62
N GLN A 61 15.65 -12.56 -1.24
CA GLN A 61 17.04 -12.92 -1.01
C GLN A 61 17.44 -12.40 0.39
N PRO A 62 17.71 -13.27 1.37
CA PRO A 62 18.04 -12.83 2.72
C PRO A 62 19.38 -12.07 2.73
N LEU A 63 19.58 -11.26 3.77
CA LEU A 63 20.90 -10.70 4.04
C LEU A 63 21.90 -11.83 4.28
N LYS A 64 23.16 -11.57 3.96
CA LYS A 64 24.23 -12.56 4.11
C LYS A 64 24.26 -13.08 5.56
N ASP A 65 24.38 -14.39 5.71
CA ASP A 65 24.49 -15.10 6.99
C ASP A 65 23.28 -14.89 7.94
N ASP A 66 22.11 -14.49 7.43
CA ASP A 66 20.88 -14.33 8.21
C ASP A 66 20.35 -15.70 8.70
N PRO A 67 20.35 -15.98 10.02
CA PRO A 67 19.91 -17.27 10.55
C PRO A 67 18.40 -17.37 10.70
N PHE A 68 17.65 -16.28 10.50
CA PHE A 68 16.20 -16.27 10.66
C PHE A 68 15.53 -16.80 9.38
N PRO A 69 14.86 -17.96 9.44
CA PRO A 69 14.26 -18.56 8.25
C PRO A 69 12.99 -17.84 7.77
N GLY A 70 12.47 -16.90 8.54
CA GLY A 70 11.15 -16.30 8.33
C GLY A 70 10.06 -16.96 9.17
N TYR A 71 9.08 -16.16 9.59
CA TYR A 71 7.88 -16.64 10.28
C TYR A 71 7.01 -17.49 9.34
N SER A 72 6.58 -18.66 9.78
CA SER A 72 5.75 -19.57 8.97
C SER A 72 4.28 -19.52 9.37
N TRP A 73 3.41 -19.24 8.39
CA TRP A 73 1.95 -19.37 8.53
C TRP A 73 1.42 -20.80 8.26
N GLY A 74 2.31 -21.79 8.15
CA GLY A 74 1.96 -23.19 7.86
C GLY A 74 2.22 -23.63 6.41
N GLY A 75 2.20 -24.95 6.18
CA GLY A 75 2.77 -25.59 5.00
C GLY A 75 2.07 -25.36 3.65
N LYS A 76 0.93 -24.65 3.61
CA LYS A 76 0.21 -24.34 2.36
C LYS A 76 0.63 -23.02 1.70
N SER A 77 1.47 -22.23 2.36
CA SER A 77 2.02 -20.97 1.84
C SER A 77 3.25 -21.22 0.94
N PRO A 78 3.50 -20.41 -0.11
CA PRO A 78 4.75 -20.50 -0.89
C PRO A 78 5.97 -20.54 0.04
N PHE A 79 6.96 -21.37 -0.30
CA PHE A 79 8.14 -21.59 0.54
C PHE A 79 7.80 -22.05 1.98
N GLN A 80 6.64 -22.68 2.18
CA GLN A 80 6.12 -23.04 3.50
C GLN A 80 5.95 -21.80 4.42
N GLY A 81 5.74 -20.63 3.80
CA GLY A 81 5.66 -19.34 4.46
C GLY A 81 7.01 -18.76 4.87
N LYS A 82 8.16 -19.37 4.53
CA LYS A 82 9.50 -18.92 4.92
C LYS A 82 10.17 -18.10 3.82
N GLN A 83 11.09 -17.20 4.19
CA GLN A 83 11.84 -16.34 3.24
C GLN A 83 10.98 -15.60 2.19
N THR A 84 9.75 -15.26 2.54
CA THR A 84 8.90 -14.31 1.80
C THR A 84 8.97 -12.91 2.40
N VAL A 85 8.54 -11.90 1.66
CA VAL A 85 8.48 -10.50 2.14
C VAL A 85 7.74 -10.41 3.47
N GLU A 86 6.56 -11.03 3.57
CA GLU A 86 5.75 -11.03 4.79
C GLU A 86 6.43 -11.76 5.95
N SER A 87 7.06 -12.92 5.67
CA SER A 87 7.74 -13.72 6.69
C SER A 87 8.98 -13.06 7.28
N ILE A 88 9.46 -11.96 6.68
CA ILE A 88 10.64 -11.22 7.12
C ILE A 88 10.27 -9.83 7.65
N ALA A 89 9.32 -9.13 7.02
CA ALA A 89 9.04 -7.71 7.30
C ALA A 89 7.73 -7.44 8.04
N SER A 90 6.85 -8.44 8.21
CA SER A 90 5.63 -8.25 9.00
C SER A 90 5.96 -8.02 10.48
N SER A 91 5.08 -7.34 11.21
CA SER A 91 5.25 -7.15 12.65
C SER A 91 5.33 -8.47 13.43
N VAL A 92 4.72 -9.56 12.92
CA VAL A 92 4.86 -10.89 13.53
C VAL A 92 6.30 -11.39 13.33
N ALA A 93 6.79 -11.37 12.09
CA ALA A 93 8.15 -11.78 11.75
C ALA A 93 9.23 -10.97 12.48
N LEU A 94 9.06 -9.65 12.58
CA LEU A 94 10.02 -8.77 13.23
C LEU A 94 10.09 -9.02 14.74
N THR A 95 8.95 -9.32 15.38
CA THR A 95 8.94 -9.70 16.79
C THR A 95 9.61 -11.06 17.00
N GLU A 96 9.27 -12.09 16.22
CA GLU A 96 9.94 -13.40 16.36
C GLU A 96 11.45 -13.33 16.08
N ARG A 97 11.86 -12.52 15.10
CA ARG A 97 13.28 -12.25 14.85
C ARG A 97 13.94 -11.61 16.07
N LEU A 98 13.30 -10.61 16.67
CA LEU A 98 13.80 -9.97 17.88
C LEU A 98 13.94 -11.00 19.02
N GLU A 99 12.93 -11.82 19.23
CA GLU A 99 12.95 -12.88 20.25
C GLU A 99 14.09 -13.89 20.02
N GLN A 100 14.36 -14.26 18.76
CA GLN A 100 15.50 -15.12 18.41
C GLN A 100 16.85 -14.43 18.69
N LEU A 101 16.96 -13.14 18.38
CA LEU A 101 18.19 -12.36 18.60
C LEU A 101 18.48 -12.17 20.09
N GLU A 102 17.47 -11.82 20.88
CA GLU A 102 17.59 -11.51 22.31
C GLU A 102 17.47 -12.74 23.21
N LYS A 103 16.95 -13.85 22.68
CA LYS A 103 16.60 -15.07 23.44
C LYS A 103 15.59 -14.80 24.56
N ILE A 104 14.67 -13.88 24.32
CA ILE A 104 13.61 -13.47 25.25
C ILE A 104 12.29 -13.48 24.49
N GLN A 105 11.22 -13.96 25.12
CA GLN A 105 9.87 -13.92 24.54
C GLN A 105 9.17 -12.61 24.93
N HIS A 106 8.49 -11.98 23.97
CA HIS A 106 7.76 -10.74 24.16
C HIS A 106 6.25 -11.02 24.09
N SER A 107 5.51 -10.56 25.09
CA SER A 107 4.04 -10.74 25.12
C SER A 107 3.28 -9.83 24.15
N SER A 108 3.97 -8.83 23.58
CA SER A 108 3.39 -7.82 22.70
C SER A 108 4.36 -7.37 21.62
N ARG A 109 3.82 -7.08 20.45
CA ARG A 109 4.55 -6.49 19.31
C ARG A 109 4.91 -5.01 19.51
N ASN A 110 4.40 -4.37 20.57
CA ASN A 110 4.73 -2.98 20.89
C ASN A 110 6.22 -2.77 21.20
N VAL A 111 6.94 -3.83 21.58
CA VAL A 111 8.41 -3.80 21.76
C VAL A 111 9.13 -3.24 20.52
N LEU A 112 8.58 -3.46 19.33
CA LEU A 112 9.14 -2.94 18.08
C LEU A 112 9.13 -1.40 18.02
N ALA A 113 8.20 -0.73 18.70
CA ALA A 113 8.17 0.74 18.74
C ALA A 113 9.34 1.31 19.55
N ASP A 114 9.78 0.59 20.58
CA ASP A 114 10.80 1.04 21.55
C ASP A 114 12.24 0.77 21.08
N LEU A 115 12.42 -0.06 20.04
CA LEU A 115 13.74 -0.32 19.48
C LEU A 115 14.39 0.96 18.94
N PRO A 116 15.73 1.07 18.89
CA PRO A 116 16.40 2.18 18.23
C PRO A 116 16.40 2.03 16.70
N ASP A 117 16.63 3.12 15.96
CA ASP A 117 16.52 3.17 14.48
C ASP A 117 17.63 2.38 13.77
N ASP A 118 18.75 2.16 14.46
CA ASP A 118 19.91 1.39 14.04
C ASP A 118 19.82 -0.10 14.43
N HIS A 119 18.73 -0.53 15.09
CA HIS A 119 18.55 -1.94 15.44
C HIS A 119 18.52 -2.82 14.18
N PRO A 120 19.23 -3.96 14.15
CA PRO A 120 19.41 -4.77 12.94
C PRO A 120 18.12 -5.32 12.34
N VAL A 121 17.05 -5.49 13.14
CA VAL A 121 15.73 -5.93 12.63
C VAL A 121 15.22 -5.03 11.49
N TRP A 122 15.54 -3.73 11.53
CA TRP A 122 15.12 -2.78 10.51
C TRP A 122 15.87 -2.95 9.19
N ASP A 123 17.10 -3.46 9.23
CA ASP A 123 17.87 -3.77 8.03
C ASP A 123 17.28 -5.00 7.31
N HIS A 124 16.84 -6.01 8.05
CA HIS A 124 16.12 -7.16 7.49
C HIS A 124 14.76 -6.76 6.92
N ALA A 125 14.00 -5.93 7.64
CA ALA A 125 12.74 -5.37 7.14
C ALA A 125 12.96 -4.59 5.84
N ALA A 126 13.96 -3.71 5.83
CA ALA A 126 14.30 -2.90 4.67
C ALA A 126 14.72 -3.75 3.47
N ASN A 127 15.52 -4.81 3.69
CA ASN A 127 15.92 -5.73 2.63
C ASN A 127 14.73 -6.48 2.01
N ALA A 128 13.82 -7.01 2.83
CA ALA A 128 12.64 -7.69 2.33
C ALA A 128 11.72 -6.74 1.53
N LEU A 129 11.47 -5.53 2.05
CA LEU A 129 10.65 -4.54 1.35
C LEU A 129 11.34 -4.00 0.09
N ALA A 130 12.66 -3.89 0.07
CA ALA A 130 13.41 -3.52 -1.12
C ALA A 130 13.34 -4.62 -2.20
N ASN A 131 13.42 -5.90 -1.85
CA ASN A 131 13.20 -7.01 -2.78
C ASN A 131 11.79 -6.94 -3.42
N LEU A 132 10.77 -6.58 -2.63
CA LEU A 132 9.43 -6.33 -3.15
C LEU A 132 9.40 -5.13 -4.09
N CYS A 133 10.04 -4.01 -3.72
CA CYS A 133 10.11 -2.82 -4.58
C CYS A 133 10.79 -3.14 -5.91
N VAL A 134 11.93 -3.84 -5.90
CA VAL A 134 12.63 -4.31 -7.11
C VAL A 134 11.72 -5.18 -7.96
N THR A 135 10.99 -6.12 -7.35
CA THR A 135 10.03 -6.97 -8.07
C THR A 135 8.95 -6.12 -8.75
N LEU A 136 8.36 -5.16 -8.04
CA LEU A 136 7.31 -4.28 -8.57
C LEU A 136 7.84 -3.38 -9.71
N LEU A 137 9.07 -2.90 -9.61
CA LEU A 137 9.71 -2.10 -10.65
C LEU A 137 10.02 -2.94 -11.89
N LEU A 138 10.65 -4.10 -11.72
CA LEU A 138 11.10 -4.92 -12.84
C LEU A 138 9.95 -5.68 -13.54
N VAL A 139 8.99 -6.19 -12.78
CA VAL A 139 7.89 -7.03 -13.33
C VAL A 139 6.71 -6.17 -13.76
N ASN A 140 6.39 -5.13 -12.99
CA ASN A 140 5.18 -4.34 -13.23
C ASN A 140 5.45 -2.93 -13.74
N SER A 141 6.72 -2.48 -13.82
CA SER A 141 7.09 -1.14 -14.31
C SER A 141 6.35 -0.02 -13.57
N MET A 142 6.22 -0.14 -12.26
CA MET A 142 5.49 0.82 -11.43
C MET A 142 6.12 2.22 -11.48
N GLU A 143 5.31 3.24 -11.76
CA GLU A 143 5.72 4.65 -11.70
C GLU A 143 5.81 5.19 -10.26
N CYS A 144 5.08 4.57 -9.32
CA CYS A 144 5.08 4.96 -7.92
C CYS A 144 4.79 3.75 -7.02
N ILE A 145 5.51 3.66 -5.91
CA ILE A 145 5.31 2.64 -4.85
C ILE A 145 5.05 3.36 -3.54
N LEU A 146 3.88 3.12 -2.97
CA LEU A 146 3.46 3.63 -1.66
C LEU A 146 3.66 2.55 -0.60
N LEU A 147 4.42 2.84 0.44
CA LEU A 147 4.64 1.94 1.57
C LEU A 147 3.96 2.50 2.83
N GLY A 148 2.87 1.86 3.24
CA GLY A 148 2.07 2.20 4.41
C GLY A 148 1.97 1.06 5.43
N GLY A 149 1.08 1.23 6.40
CA GLY A 149 0.87 0.27 7.49
C GLY A 149 1.72 0.54 8.74
N GLY A 150 1.38 -0.13 9.83
CA GLY A 150 1.94 0.15 11.16
C GLY A 150 3.46 0.04 11.25
N VAL A 151 4.07 -0.91 10.53
CA VAL A 151 5.54 -1.07 10.52
C VAL A 151 6.22 0.12 9.83
N MET A 152 5.61 0.63 8.75
CA MET A 152 6.15 1.78 8.00
C MET A 152 6.02 3.12 8.73
N LYS A 153 5.42 3.15 9.93
CA LYS A 153 5.46 4.32 10.82
C LYS A 153 6.85 4.56 11.41
N ARG A 154 7.74 3.56 11.38
CA ARG A 154 9.12 3.69 11.83
C ARG A 154 9.86 4.79 11.05
N PRO A 155 10.40 5.84 11.71
CA PRO A 155 10.97 7.00 11.02
C PRO A 155 12.08 6.65 10.01
N GLY A 156 13.07 5.85 10.40
CA GLY A 156 14.22 5.50 9.55
C GLY A 156 13.98 4.42 8.49
N LEU A 157 12.86 3.68 8.56
CA LEU A 157 12.67 2.48 7.73
C LEU A 157 12.50 2.83 6.24
N MET A 158 11.75 3.88 5.92
CA MET A 158 11.52 4.29 4.52
C MET A 158 12.84 4.57 3.79
N GLU A 159 13.78 5.24 4.47
CA GLU A 159 15.06 5.59 3.87
C GLU A 159 15.96 4.36 3.68
N LYS A 160 15.94 3.42 4.64
CA LYS A 160 16.63 2.13 4.49
C LYS A 160 16.10 1.35 3.27
N VAL A 161 14.78 1.33 3.06
CA VAL A 161 14.16 0.65 1.90
C VAL A 161 14.61 1.28 0.59
N ARG A 162 14.61 2.62 0.48
CA ARG A 162 15.07 3.33 -0.72
C ARG A 162 16.52 3.00 -1.06
N LYS A 163 17.42 3.15 -0.08
CA LYS A 163 18.85 2.83 -0.24
C LYS A 163 19.06 1.40 -0.69
N GLN A 164 18.40 0.45 -0.02
CA GLN A 164 18.54 -0.96 -0.36
C GLN A 164 17.93 -1.30 -1.73
N THR A 165 16.86 -0.61 -2.15
CA THR A 165 16.28 -0.79 -3.50
C THR A 165 17.27 -0.34 -4.58
N VAL A 166 17.92 0.81 -4.40
CA VAL A 166 18.98 1.30 -5.31
C VAL A 166 20.13 0.30 -5.38
N THR A 167 20.60 -0.20 -4.24
CA THR A 167 21.66 -1.22 -4.16
C THR A 167 21.29 -2.48 -4.93
N LEU A 168 20.08 -3.02 -4.73
CA LEU A 168 19.62 -4.25 -5.39
C LEU A 168 19.42 -4.08 -6.89
N LEU A 169 19.00 -2.91 -7.36
CA LEU A 169 18.89 -2.63 -8.79
C LEU A 169 20.25 -2.47 -9.47
N ASN A 170 21.29 -2.08 -8.74
CA ASN A 170 22.68 -2.03 -9.22
C ASN A 170 22.85 -1.32 -10.58
N GLY A 171 22.12 -0.22 -10.78
CA GLY A 171 22.18 0.58 -12.02
C GLY A 171 21.48 -0.04 -13.24
N TYR A 172 20.70 -1.11 -13.07
CA TYR A 172 19.97 -1.75 -14.18
C TYR A 172 18.83 -0.87 -14.72
N LEU A 173 18.16 -0.12 -13.85
CA LEU A 173 17.13 0.85 -14.22
C LEU A 173 17.65 2.27 -14.03
N GLU A 174 17.22 3.19 -14.91
CA GLU A 174 17.36 4.62 -14.66
C GLU A 174 16.41 5.02 -13.52
N LEU A 175 16.98 5.46 -12.40
CA LEU A 175 16.24 5.86 -11.21
C LEU A 175 16.22 7.38 -11.08
N PRO A 176 15.16 7.97 -10.50
CA PRO A 176 15.16 9.39 -10.19
C PRO A 176 16.25 9.72 -9.17
N SER A 177 16.81 10.92 -9.27
CA SER A 177 17.80 11.42 -8.30
C SER A 177 17.23 11.49 -6.89
N ASP A 178 15.94 11.83 -6.77
CA ASP A 178 15.18 11.76 -5.53
C ASP A 178 14.25 10.54 -5.51
N MET A 179 14.69 9.47 -4.84
CA MET A 179 13.90 8.26 -4.62
C MET A 179 12.61 8.50 -3.82
N SER A 180 12.44 9.64 -3.16
CA SER A 180 11.19 10.00 -2.48
C SER A 180 10.03 10.28 -3.46
N THR A 181 10.34 10.48 -4.74
CA THR A 181 9.32 10.60 -5.80
C THR A 181 8.79 9.24 -6.25
N LEU A 182 9.63 8.20 -6.20
CA LEU A 182 9.31 6.83 -6.63
C LEU A 182 8.78 5.96 -5.49
N ILE A 183 9.41 6.00 -4.31
CA ILE A 183 9.05 5.21 -3.13
C ILE A 183 8.72 6.16 -1.98
N ARG A 184 7.43 6.23 -1.60
CA ARG A 184 6.95 7.22 -0.61
C ARG A 184 5.86 6.72 0.30
N LYS A 185 5.50 7.55 1.29
CA LYS A 185 4.37 7.28 2.18
C LYS A 185 3.05 7.55 1.46
N PRO A 186 1.98 6.80 1.78
CA PRO A 186 0.63 7.15 1.34
C PRO A 186 0.23 8.55 1.79
N SER A 187 -0.51 9.26 0.94
CA SER A 187 -0.97 10.63 1.19
C SER A 187 -2.07 10.67 2.25
N TYR A 188 -2.92 9.63 2.29
CA TYR A 188 -3.99 9.46 3.27
C TYR A 188 -3.53 8.83 4.59
N GLY A 189 -2.27 8.39 4.69
CA GLY A 189 -1.71 7.81 5.91
C GLY A 189 -2.54 6.62 6.41
N ASP A 190 -2.93 6.67 7.69
CA ASP A 190 -3.73 5.61 8.35
C ASP A 190 -5.16 5.50 7.78
N GLU A 191 -5.66 6.57 7.17
CA GLU A 191 -7.03 6.64 6.64
C GLU A 191 -7.17 6.07 5.23
N ALA A 192 -6.06 5.67 4.58
CA ALA A 192 -6.08 5.18 3.21
C ALA A 192 -7.09 4.03 2.99
N GLY A 193 -7.25 3.15 3.98
CA GLY A 193 -8.23 2.05 3.92
C GLY A 193 -9.68 2.52 3.96
N LEU A 194 -10.00 3.46 4.85
CA LEU A 194 -11.35 4.02 4.97
C LEU A 194 -11.72 4.86 3.74
N VAL A 195 -10.81 5.75 3.32
CA VAL A 195 -10.98 6.54 2.08
C VAL A 195 -11.15 5.62 0.87
N GLY A 196 -10.34 4.57 0.77
CA GLY A 196 -10.46 3.55 -0.28
C GLY A 196 -11.84 2.91 -0.35
N THR A 197 -12.44 2.62 0.80
CA THR A 197 -13.80 2.05 0.85
C THR A 197 -14.85 3.03 0.31
N VAL A 198 -14.74 4.32 0.68
CA VAL A 198 -15.64 5.36 0.17
C VAL A 198 -15.48 5.53 -1.34
N VAL A 199 -14.24 5.53 -1.86
CA VAL A 199 -13.96 5.60 -3.30
C VAL A 199 -14.57 4.40 -4.04
N LEU A 200 -14.48 3.18 -3.51
CA LEU A 200 -15.12 2.01 -4.12
C LEU A 200 -16.64 2.13 -4.13
N ALA A 201 -17.25 2.59 -3.04
CA ALA A 201 -18.69 2.79 -2.95
C ALA A 201 -19.17 3.83 -3.99
N GLN A 202 -18.42 4.92 -4.16
CA GLN A 202 -18.72 5.95 -5.16
C GLN A 202 -18.66 5.39 -6.59
N LYS A 203 -17.62 4.64 -6.95
CA LYS A 203 -17.51 4.03 -8.29
C LYS A 203 -18.62 3.02 -8.56
N ALA A 204 -18.95 2.17 -7.59
CA ALA A 204 -20.05 1.22 -7.73
C ALA A 204 -21.40 1.93 -7.93
N PHE A 205 -21.61 3.08 -7.26
CA PHE A 205 -22.81 3.90 -7.44
C PHE A 205 -22.87 4.53 -8.85
N GLU A 206 -21.76 5.07 -9.34
CA GLU A 206 -21.66 5.64 -10.69
C GLU A 206 -21.92 4.59 -11.79
N GLU A 207 -21.33 3.40 -11.64
CA GLU A 207 -21.56 2.27 -12.54
C GLU A 207 -23.04 1.85 -12.55
N HIS A 208 -23.68 1.80 -11.38
CA HIS A 208 -25.11 1.50 -11.28
C HIS A 208 -25.98 2.56 -11.97
N GLN A 209 -25.66 3.86 -11.83
CA GLN A 209 -26.39 4.93 -12.52
C GLN A 209 -26.24 4.84 -14.05
N GLN A 210 -25.05 4.52 -14.54
CA GLN A 210 -24.79 4.36 -15.97
C GLN A 210 -25.49 3.11 -16.53
N GLY A 211 -25.48 1.99 -15.79
CA GLY A 211 -26.20 0.77 -16.15
C GLY A 211 -27.72 0.96 -16.21
N GLY A 212 -28.31 1.62 -15.21
CA GLY A 212 -29.76 1.89 -15.17
C GLY A 212 -30.24 2.91 -16.23
N SER A 213 -29.34 3.75 -16.76
CA SER A 213 -29.67 4.65 -17.87
C SER A 213 -29.77 3.95 -19.23
N ASN A 214 -29.11 2.78 -19.39
CA ASN A 214 -29.23 1.94 -20.58
C ASN A 214 -30.45 1.00 -20.55
N GLU A 215 -31.02 0.71 -19.38
CA GLU A 215 -32.24 -0.11 -19.23
C GLU A 215 -33.53 0.73 -19.28
N LYS A 216 -33.47 2.04 -19.02
CA LYS A 216 -34.62 2.97 -19.09
C LYS A 216 -35.07 3.35 -20.51
N SER A 217 -34.97 2.42 -21.47
CA SER A 217 -35.74 2.47 -22.73
C SER A 217 -37.03 1.65 -22.69
N GLY A 218 -37.46 1.17 -21.52
CA GLY A 218 -38.77 0.53 -21.35
C GLY A 218 -39.32 0.59 -19.92
N GLY A 219 -40.25 1.52 -19.66
CA GLY A 219 -41.34 1.36 -18.69
C GLY A 219 -41.08 1.52 -17.18
N GLU A 220 -41.66 2.59 -16.62
CA GLU A 220 -42.09 2.84 -15.22
C GLU A 220 -41.06 3.08 -14.08
N GLU A 221 -41.23 4.21 -13.40
CA GLU A 221 -40.49 4.61 -12.18
C GLU A 221 -41.14 4.04 -10.90
N PRO A 222 -40.34 3.60 -9.90
CA PRO A 222 -40.79 3.53 -8.53
C PRO A 222 -40.09 4.55 -7.61
N THR A 223 -40.92 5.18 -6.78
CA THR A 223 -40.60 6.19 -5.77
C THR A 223 -39.81 5.60 -4.59
N SER A 224 -38.54 5.98 -4.41
CA SER A 224 -37.78 5.75 -3.16
C SER A 224 -36.84 6.92 -2.81
N ASN A 225 -37.32 8.16 -2.88
CA ASN A 225 -36.45 9.36 -2.86
C ASN A 225 -36.01 9.87 -1.46
N SER A 226 -36.36 9.19 -0.35
CA SER A 226 -36.07 9.71 1.00
C SER A 226 -34.84 9.09 1.68
N TYR A 227 -34.58 7.79 1.50
CA TYR A 227 -33.41 7.12 2.08
C TYR A 227 -32.09 7.59 1.43
N TRP A 228 -32.11 7.89 0.12
CA TRP A 228 -30.93 8.30 -0.63
C TRP A 228 -30.51 9.75 -0.38
N ARG A 229 -31.45 10.65 -0.02
CA ARG A 229 -31.13 12.05 0.32
C ARG A 229 -30.29 12.19 1.59
N GLY A 230 -30.42 11.25 2.54
CA GLY A 230 -29.60 11.21 3.75
C GLY A 230 -28.14 10.83 3.48
N ILE A 231 -27.91 9.88 2.57
CA ILE A 231 -26.56 9.46 2.14
C ILE A 231 -25.88 10.55 1.30
N LEU A 232 -26.65 11.22 0.43
CA LEU A 232 -26.17 12.35 -0.39
C LEU A 232 -25.67 13.54 0.47
N HIS A 233 -26.32 13.83 1.60
CA HIS A 233 -25.84 14.86 2.52
C HIS A 233 -24.57 14.43 3.28
N GLY A 234 -24.42 13.14 3.61
CA GLY A 234 -23.21 12.62 4.24
C GLY A 234 -21.98 12.64 3.33
N LEU A 235 -22.16 12.32 2.04
CA LEU A 235 -21.07 12.29 1.04
C LEU A 235 -20.63 13.69 0.59
N ALA A 236 -21.56 14.65 0.47
CA ALA A 236 -21.22 16.04 0.18
C ALA A 236 -20.37 16.69 1.30
N LEU A 237 -20.63 16.33 2.57
CA LEU A 237 -19.79 16.77 3.69
C LEU A 237 -18.39 16.13 3.66
N ALA A 238 -18.26 14.87 3.24
CA ALA A 238 -16.97 14.17 3.14
C ALA A 238 -16.07 14.75 2.04
N ALA A 239 -16.65 15.09 0.87
CA ALA A 239 -15.93 15.76 -0.21
C ALA A 239 -15.48 17.18 0.18
N ALA A 240 -16.33 17.92 0.91
CA ALA A 240 -15.97 19.25 1.41
C ALA A 240 -14.87 19.19 2.49
N THR A 241 -14.87 18.18 3.36
CA THR A 241 -13.80 18.00 4.37
C THR A 241 -12.47 17.59 3.74
N ALA A 242 -12.48 16.75 2.69
CA ALA A 242 -11.26 16.42 1.94
C ALA A 242 -10.59 17.66 1.31
N PHE A 243 -11.39 18.62 0.82
CA PHE A 243 -10.93 19.88 0.23
C PHE A 243 -10.40 20.88 1.27
N VAL A 244 -11.02 20.94 2.45
CA VAL A 244 -10.59 21.81 3.56
C VAL A 244 -9.30 21.28 4.22
N VAL A 245 -9.15 19.96 4.36
CA VAL A 245 -7.94 19.37 4.96
C VAL A 245 -6.72 19.52 4.04
N THR A 246 -6.90 19.46 2.71
CA THR A 246 -5.80 19.71 1.75
C THR A 246 -5.37 21.17 1.68
N THR A 247 -6.28 22.12 1.92
CA THR A 247 -5.95 23.55 1.95
C THR A 247 -5.35 24.01 3.28
N ALA A 248 -5.71 23.39 4.41
CA ALA A 248 -5.13 23.69 5.72
C ALA A 248 -3.65 23.24 5.83
N LYS A 249 -3.29 22.07 5.29
CA LYS A 249 -1.90 21.55 5.29
C LYS A 249 -0.92 22.30 4.38
N ARG A 250 -1.40 23.16 3.47
CA ARG A 250 -0.56 24.01 2.62
C ARG A 250 -0.24 25.39 3.24
N ARG A 251 -0.75 25.68 4.45
CA ARG A 251 -0.59 26.98 5.13
C ARG A 251 0.17 26.92 6.47
N THR A 252 0.81 25.79 6.79
CA THR A 252 1.67 25.60 7.96
C THR A 252 2.96 24.93 7.51
#